data_AF-A0A1S2F220-F1
#
_entry.id   AF-A0A1S2F220-F1
#
_cell.length_a   1.000
_cell.length_b   1.000
_cell.length_c   1.000
_cell.angle_alpha   90.00
_cell.angle_beta   90.00
_cell.angle_gamma   90.00
#
_symmetry.space_group_name_H-M   'P 1'
#
loop_
_entity.id
_entity.type
_entity.pdbx_description
1 polymer ?
#
loop_
_entity_poly.entity_id
_entity_poly.type
_entity_poly.pdbx_seq_one_letter_code
_entity_poly.pdbx_strand_id
1 'polypeptide(L)'
;MEKKKSKFKKILLIIVGVLVVLFVIGTLSDNSSSNSGNSTTAKSASTSDTSDHEAIFAEAQDLFKKGNYIQANAAVDEAIKAEKKDEYTKLKTDIESKIKNRKTELEAKFEIEEDKVENITFISPSTGVTKGLNFYPYIGVKDSKKYIILRVGYQEDASKALFVFTKVKVRAGDKLQELDFNPMDKVNDVDLFGSGMTELVDINVDKKIEDLLGNVIPANDEIIVRFEDISNKSTDYTLTKNQKQTIADIIEYYNYLD
;
A
#
# COMPACT_ATOMS: atom_id res chain seq x y z
N MET A 1 26.87 -34.45 17.86
CA MET A 1 27.01 -33.66 16.61
C MET A 1 26.14 -34.35 15.56
N GLU A 2 24.94 -33.86 15.27
CA GLU A 2 23.97 -34.55 14.40
C GLU A 2 23.38 -33.64 13.30
N LYS A 3 22.86 -34.27 12.23
CA LYS A 3 22.64 -33.63 10.93
C LYS A 3 21.21 -33.08 10.80
N LYS A 4 21.08 -31.76 10.72
CA LYS A 4 19.81 -31.02 10.53
C LYS A 4 19.22 -31.28 9.13
N LYS A 5 18.38 -32.31 8.96
CA LYS A 5 17.77 -32.68 7.67
C LYS A 5 16.55 -31.81 7.29
N SER A 6 16.62 -31.21 6.10
CA SER A 6 15.51 -30.87 5.17
C SER A 6 14.07 -30.84 5.73
N LYS A 7 13.52 -29.63 5.95
CA LYS A 7 12.06 -29.39 6.09
C LYS A 7 11.37 -28.83 4.83
N PHE A 8 12.11 -28.46 3.78
CA PHE A 8 11.60 -27.69 2.63
C PHE A 8 10.67 -28.43 1.64
N LYS A 9 10.42 -29.74 1.79
CA LYS A 9 9.67 -30.54 0.79
C LYS A 9 8.19 -30.81 1.10
N LYS A 10 7.59 -30.22 2.14
CA LYS A 10 6.16 -30.48 2.50
C LYS A 10 5.15 -29.40 2.12
N ILE A 11 5.57 -28.17 1.81
CA ILE A 11 4.63 -27.08 1.46
C ILE A 11 4.26 -27.10 -0.04
N LEU A 12 5.20 -27.51 -0.91
CA LEU A 12 5.02 -27.51 -2.37
C LEU A 12 3.91 -28.45 -2.89
N LEU A 13 3.44 -29.40 -2.08
CA LEU A 13 2.47 -30.43 -2.48
C LEU A 13 0.99 -30.04 -2.27
N ILE A 14 0.70 -28.93 -1.59
CA ILE A 14 -0.68 -28.47 -1.36
C ILE A 14 -1.17 -27.57 -2.52
N ILE A 15 -0.28 -26.75 -3.09
CA ILE A 15 -0.60 -25.75 -4.12
C ILE A 15 -1.01 -26.39 -5.46
N VAL A 16 -0.55 -27.62 -5.74
CA VAL A 16 -0.88 -28.34 -7.00
C VAL A 16 -2.25 -29.04 -6.94
N GLY A 17 -2.82 -29.24 -5.74
CA GLY A 17 -4.02 -30.07 -5.55
C GLY A 17 -5.36 -29.43 -5.95
N VAL A 18 -5.41 -28.13 -6.22
CA VAL A 18 -6.66 -27.37 -6.42
C VAL A 18 -6.99 -27.14 -7.91
N LEU A 19 -6.05 -27.44 -8.82
CA LEU A 19 -6.12 -27.04 -10.24
C LEU A 19 -6.68 -28.11 -11.20
N VAL A 20 -7.35 -29.16 -10.70
CA VAL A 20 -7.83 -30.30 -11.51
C VAL A 20 -9.28 -30.72 -11.18
N VAL A 21 -10.18 -29.77 -10.88
CA VAL A 21 -11.64 -30.01 -10.86
C VAL A 21 -12.39 -28.79 -11.40
N LEU A 22 -12.39 -28.58 -12.73
CA LEU A 22 -13.32 -27.66 -13.41
C LEU A 22 -13.44 -27.88 -14.93
N PHE A 23 -13.47 -29.15 -15.37
CA PHE A 23 -13.72 -29.52 -16.76
C PHE A 23 -14.83 -30.58 -16.84
N VAL A 24 -15.61 -30.56 -17.93
CA VAL A 24 -16.80 -31.40 -18.29
C VAL A 24 -18.17 -30.74 -17.99
N ILE A 25 -19.12 -30.95 -18.93
CA ILE A 25 -20.42 -30.27 -19.14
C ILE A 25 -20.23 -28.81 -19.61
N GLY A 26 -20.70 -28.34 -20.77
CA GLY A 26 -21.42 -28.92 -21.92
C GLY A 26 -21.85 -27.77 -22.87
N THR A 27 -22.27 -27.93 -24.13
CA THR A 27 -22.53 -29.10 -24.99
C THR A 27 -22.34 -28.72 -26.48
N LEU A 28 -22.46 -29.70 -27.39
CA LEU A 28 -22.89 -29.46 -28.79
C LEU A 28 -24.42 -29.18 -28.81
N SER A 29 -25.08 -28.71 -29.86
CA SER A 29 -24.76 -28.57 -31.30
C SER A 29 -25.64 -27.41 -31.88
N ASP A 30 -25.89 -27.16 -33.17
CA ASP A 30 -25.57 -27.82 -34.45
C ASP A 30 -25.54 -26.79 -35.63
N ASN A 31 -25.37 -27.26 -36.87
CA ASN A 31 -25.22 -26.49 -38.10
C ASN A 31 -26.52 -26.48 -38.95
N SER A 32 -26.95 -25.33 -39.47
CA SER A 32 -28.00 -25.27 -40.52
C SER A 32 -27.89 -23.97 -41.32
N SER A 33 -28.42 -23.96 -42.55
CA SER A 33 -27.97 -23.01 -43.59
C SER A 33 -29.08 -22.26 -44.33
N SER A 34 -28.67 -21.10 -44.84
CA SER A 34 -29.15 -20.41 -46.04
C SER A 34 -30.39 -19.48 -45.99
N ASN A 35 -30.10 -18.26 -46.45
CA ASN A 35 -30.82 -17.48 -47.47
C ASN A 35 -31.67 -16.26 -47.04
N SER A 36 -31.94 -15.42 -48.03
CA SER A 36 -32.21 -13.98 -47.90
C SER A 36 -33.67 -13.58 -47.68
N GLY A 37 -33.86 -12.41 -47.04
CA GLY A 37 -35.13 -11.70 -46.98
C GLY A 37 -34.92 -10.23 -46.56
N ASN A 38 -35.11 -9.30 -47.49
CA ASN A 38 -34.91 -7.87 -47.24
C ASN A 38 -36.23 -7.18 -46.82
N SER A 39 -36.23 -6.45 -45.71
CA SER A 39 -37.26 -5.45 -45.41
C SER A 39 -36.73 -4.36 -44.47
N THR A 40 -36.94 -3.10 -44.85
CA THR A 40 -36.48 -1.93 -44.10
C THR A 40 -37.46 -1.54 -42.99
N THR A 41 -36.95 -1.19 -41.82
CA THR A 41 -37.56 -0.12 -41.01
C THR A 41 -36.48 0.63 -40.24
N ALA A 42 -36.20 1.87 -40.63
CA ALA A 42 -35.28 2.72 -39.89
C ALA A 42 -35.96 3.19 -38.60
N LYS A 43 -35.34 2.91 -37.45
CA LYS A 43 -35.68 3.51 -36.15
C LYS A 43 -34.38 4.01 -35.54
N SER A 44 -34.25 5.32 -35.37
CA SER A 44 -33.00 5.97 -34.97
C SER A 44 -32.46 5.39 -33.66
N ALA A 45 -31.19 5.03 -33.64
CA ALA A 45 -30.52 4.58 -32.43
C ALA A 45 -30.42 5.72 -31.41
N SER A 46 -30.75 5.43 -30.15
CA SER A 46 -30.37 6.25 -29.00
C SER A 46 -28.91 5.94 -28.63
N THR A 47 -27.98 6.56 -29.35
CA THR A 47 -26.54 6.33 -29.18
C THR A 47 -26.00 7.10 -27.96
N SER A 48 -26.21 6.58 -26.74
CA SER A 48 -25.80 7.25 -25.49
C SER A 48 -25.66 6.30 -24.29
N ASP A 49 -24.89 5.22 -24.42
CA ASP A 49 -24.51 4.32 -23.29
C ASP A 49 -23.21 3.52 -23.60
N THR A 50 -22.92 3.25 -24.88
CA THR A 50 -21.74 2.45 -25.30
C THR A 50 -20.42 3.23 -25.39
N SER A 51 -20.40 4.51 -25.02
CA SER A 51 -19.18 5.34 -25.02
C SER A 51 -18.34 5.19 -23.75
N ASP A 52 -19.00 5.04 -22.60
CA ASP A 52 -18.39 5.43 -21.33
C ASP A 52 -17.53 4.30 -20.75
N HIS A 53 -17.96 3.03 -20.90
CA HIS A 53 -17.18 1.89 -20.44
C HIS A 53 -15.90 1.65 -21.28
N GLU A 54 -15.91 1.99 -22.58
CA GLU A 54 -14.69 1.94 -23.40
C GLU A 54 -13.71 3.06 -23.04
N ALA A 55 -14.21 4.24 -22.64
CA ALA A 55 -13.37 5.31 -22.11
C ALA A 55 -12.71 4.89 -20.78
N ILE A 56 -13.47 4.27 -19.87
CA ILE A 56 -12.97 3.72 -18.59
C ILE A 56 -11.94 2.59 -18.85
N PHE A 57 -12.17 1.71 -19.82
CA PHE A 57 -11.19 0.68 -20.19
C PHE A 57 -9.91 1.28 -20.80
N ALA A 58 -10.02 2.31 -21.65
CA ALA A 58 -8.88 3.03 -22.18
C ALA A 58 -8.06 3.74 -21.08
N GLU A 59 -8.72 4.31 -20.07
CA GLU A 59 -8.07 4.85 -18.87
C GLU A 59 -7.38 3.74 -18.07
N ALA A 60 -8.03 2.60 -17.82
CA ALA A 60 -7.43 1.45 -17.15
C ALA A 60 -6.14 0.98 -17.86
N GLN A 61 -6.13 0.96 -19.20
CA GLN A 61 -4.93 0.64 -19.97
C GLN A 61 -3.81 1.68 -19.83
N ASP A 62 -4.14 2.98 -19.80
CA ASP A 62 -3.17 4.07 -19.64
C ASP A 62 -2.57 4.07 -18.22
N LEU A 63 -3.39 3.90 -17.20
CA LEU A 63 -2.98 3.70 -15.82
C LEU A 63 -2.06 2.47 -15.67
N PHE A 64 -2.40 1.35 -16.30
CA PHE A 64 -1.55 0.15 -16.33
C PHE A 64 -0.19 0.41 -17.01
N LYS A 65 -0.17 1.11 -18.15
CA LYS A 65 1.07 1.50 -18.86
C LYS A 65 1.94 2.45 -18.02
N LYS A 66 1.33 3.26 -17.15
CA LYS A 66 2.00 4.16 -16.20
C LYS A 66 2.43 3.49 -14.89
N GLY A 67 2.01 2.24 -14.64
CA GLY A 67 2.29 1.51 -13.39
C GLY A 67 1.33 1.79 -12.23
N ASN A 68 0.24 2.53 -12.47
CA ASN A 68 -0.78 2.88 -11.48
C ASN A 68 -1.75 1.72 -11.26
N TYR A 69 -1.24 0.58 -10.79
CA TYR A 69 -1.97 -0.70 -10.82
C TYR A 69 -3.24 -0.72 -9.96
N ILE A 70 -3.28 0.00 -8.83
CA ILE A 70 -4.48 0.11 -7.99
C ILE A 70 -5.63 0.79 -8.74
N GLN A 71 -5.35 1.95 -9.34
CA GLN A 71 -6.33 2.72 -10.10
C GLN A 71 -6.76 1.96 -11.36
N ALA A 72 -5.81 1.31 -12.05
CA ALA A 72 -6.10 0.45 -13.19
C ALA A 72 -7.01 -0.73 -12.81
N ASN A 73 -6.82 -1.33 -11.63
CA ASN A 73 -7.67 -2.42 -11.12
C ASN A 73 -9.10 -1.96 -10.86
N ALA A 74 -9.26 -0.79 -10.24
CA ALA A 74 -10.58 -0.20 -9.99
C ALA A 74 -11.32 0.15 -11.29
N ALA A 75 -10.63 0.80 -12.24
CA ALA A 75 -11.20 1.17 -13.53
C ALA A 75 -11.57 -0.06 -14.38
N VAL A 76 -10.73 -1.11 -14.43
CA VAL A 76 -11.09 -2.33 -15.18
C VAL A 76 -12.22 -3.11 -14.49
N ASP A 77 -12.33 -3.08 -13.15
CA ASP A 77 -13.49 -3.64 -12.45
C ASP A 77 -14.79 -2.87 -12.74
N GLU A 78 -14.71 -1.55 -12.97
CA GLU A 78 -15.86 -0.74 -13.39
C GLU A 78 -16.26 -1.05 -14.84
N ALA A 79 -15.29 -1.14 -15.75
CA ALA A 79 -15.54 -1.59 -17.13
C ALA A 79 -16.16 -3.00 -17.18
N ILE A 80 -15.66 -3.96 -16.39
CA ILE A 80 -16.17 -5.35 -16.29
C ILE A 80 -17.59 -5.42 -15.70
N LYS A 81 -17.99 -4.47 -14.84
CA LYS A 81 -19.36 -4.37 -14.32
C LYS A 81 -20.33 -3.84 -15.38
N ALA A 82 -19.87 -2.95 -16.25
CA ALA A 82 -20.66 -2.42 -17.37
C ALA A 82 -20.78 -3.41 -18.53
N GLU A 83 -19.67 -3.98 -19.00
CA GLU A 83 -19.65 -5.03 -20.04
C GLU A 83 -18.52 -6.04 -19.82
N LYS A 84 -18.80 -7.33 -19.99
CA LYS A 84 -17.80 -8.40 -19.86
C LYS A 84 -17.17 -8.74 -21.21
N LYS A 85 -16.02 -8.13 -21.51
CA LYS A 85 -15.16 -8.49 -22.64
C LYS A 85 -13.96 -9.35 -22.19
N ASP A 86 -13.50 -10.24 -23.07
CA ASP A 86 -12.31 -11.09 -22.82
C ASP A 86 -11.06 -10.25 -22.59
N GLU A 87 -10.91 -9.14 -23.33
CA GLU A 87 -9.80 -8.19 -23.18
C GLU A 87 -9.81 -7.44 -21.83
N TYR A 88 -10.99 -7.14 -21.28
CA TYR A 88 -11.09 -6.51 -19.95
C TYR A 88 -10.67 -7.52 -18.88
N THR A 89 -11.17 -8.75 -18.99
CA THR A 89 -10.82 -9.88 -18.11
C THR A 89 -9.34 -10.23 -18.19
N LYS A 90 -8.73 -10.11 -19.37
CA LYS A 90 -7.29 -10.25 -19.57
C LYS A 90 -6.51 -9.13 -18.89
N LEU A 91 -6.88 -7.86 -19.11
CA LEU A 91 -6.20 -6.72 -18.46
C LEU A 91 -6.30 -6.81 -16.92
N LYS A 92 -7.46 -7.20 -16.40
CA LYS A 92 -7.69 -7.53 -14.97
C LYS A 92 -6.69 -8.58 -14.47
N THR A 93 -6.53 -9.68 -15.21
CA THR A 93 -5.56 -10.76 -14.88
C THR A 93 -4.10 -10.26 -14.92
N ASP A 94 -3.75 -9.44 -15.92
CA ASP A 94 -2.41 -8.86 -16.05
C ASP A 94 -2.11 -7.84 -14.92
N ILE A 95 -3.11 -7.05 -14.50
CA ILE A 95 -3.03 -6.13 -13.35
C ILE A 95 -2.86 -6.91 -12.04
N GLU A 96 -3.70 -7.91 -11.77
CA GLU A 96 -3.60 -8.75 -10.56
C GLU A 96 -2.25 -9.46 -10.48
N SER A 97 -1.72 -9.94 -11.61
CA SER A 97 -0.37 -10.50 -11.71
C SER A 97 0.71 -9.46 -11.36
N LYS A 98 0.61 -8.22 -11.87
CA LYS A 98 1.55 -7.14 -11.51
C LYS A 98 1.48 -6.78 -10.02
N ILE A 99 0.28 -6.58 -9.49
CA ILE A 99 0.03 -6.30 -8.06
C ILE A 99 0.64 -7.41 -7.20
N LYS A 100 0.35 -8.68 -7.50
CA LYS A 100 0.83 -9.82 -6.72
C LYS A 100 2.36 -9.94 -6.71
N ASN A 101 3.00 -9.81 -7.88
CA ASN A 101 4.46 -9.87 -7.96
C ASN A 101 5.10 -8.71 -7.20
N ARG A 102 4.58 -7.48 -7.37
CA ARG A 102 5.07 -6.28 -6.68
C ARG A 102 4.83 -6.33 -5.17
N LYS A 103 3.70 -6.87 -4.73
CA LYS A 103 3.40 -7.13 -3.31
C LYS A 103 4.48 -8.03 -2.69
N THR A 104 4.87 -9.12 -3.35
CA THR A 104 5.95 -10.00 -2.87
C THR A 104 7.36 -9.40 -2.95
N GLU A 105 7.65 -8.51 -3.91
CA GLU A 105 8.88 -7.70 -3.90
C GLU A 105 8.96 -6.75 -2.70
N LEU A 106 7.81 -6.23 -2.24
CA LEU A 106 7.68 -5.32 -1.12
C LEU A 106 7.72 -6.06 0.22
N GLU A 107 7.01 -7.18 0.35
CA GLU A 107 7.04 -8.09 1.51
C GLU A 107 8.48 -8.47 1.91
N ALA A 108 9.34 -8.72 0.92
CA ALA A 108 10.75 -9.05 1.14
C ALA A 108 11.61 -7.89 1.72
N LYS A 109 11.05 -6.68 1.86
CA LYS A 109 11.68 -5.50 2.48
C LYS A 109 11.16 -5.22 3.89
N PHE A 110 10.13 -5.91 4.35
CA PHE A 110 9.48 -5.62 5.63
C PHE A 110 9.78 -6.69 6.68
N GLU A 111 9.73 -6.25 7.93
CA GLU A 111 9.60 -7.12 9.09
C GLU A 111 8.09 -7.28 9.38
N ILE A 112 7.66 -8.51 9.67
CA ILE A 112 6.26 -8.87 9.91
C ILE A 112 6.19 -9.62 11.23
N GLU A 113 5.57 -9.01 12.24
CA GLU A 113 5.42 -9.59 13.58
C GLU A 113 3.95 -9.90 13.88
N GLU A 114 3.69 -11.02 14.56
CA GLU A 114 2.34 -11.48 14.92
C GLU A 114 2.17 -11.51 16.44
N ASP A 115 1.43 -10.55 17.01
CA ASP A 115 0.91 -10.68 18.37
C ASP A 115 -0.33 -11.60 18.38
N LYS A 116 -0.15 -12.78 18.98
CA LYS A 116 -1.14 -13.86 19.04
C LYS A 116 -2.00 -13.81 20.30
N VAL A 117 -1.74 -12.87 21.20
CA VAL A 117 -2.57 -12.55 22.36
C VAL A 117 -3.58 -11.47 21.97
N GLU A 118 -3.10 -10.39 21.34
CA GLU A 118 -3.94 -9.26 20.92
C GLU A 118 -4.52 -9.39 19.50
N ASN A 119 -4.20 -10.46 18.75
CA ASN A 119 -4.65 -10.68 17.38
C ASN A 119 -4.25 -9.52 16.42
N ILE A 120 -2.99 -9.10 16.50
CA ILE A 120 -2.43 -8.00 15.68
C ILE A 120 -1.26 -8.51 14.85
N THR A 121 -1.22 -8.12 13.57
CA THR A 121 -0.01 -8.18 12.74
C THR A 121 0.58 -6.78 12.60
N PHE A 122 1.85 -6.62 12.95
CA PHE A 122 2.62 -5.40 12.70
C PHE A 122 3.52 -5.60 11.48
N ILE A 123 3.58 -4.60 10.59
CA ILE A 123 4.42 -4.63 9.39
C ILE A 123 5.19 -3.33 9.28
N SER A 124 6.52 -3.42 9.30
CA SER A 124 7.43 -2.27 9.38
C SER A 124 8.64 -2.43 8.43
N PRO A 125 9.38 -1.35 8.11
CA PRO A 125 10.63 -1.46 7.37
C PRO A 125 11.68 -2.32 8.09
N SER A 126 12.15 -3.41 7.45
CA SER A 126 13.19 -4.31 8.01
C SER A 126 14.56 -3.65 8.23
N THR A 127 14.72 -2.41 7.76
CA THR A 127 15.85 -1.54 8.08
C THR A 127 15.31 -0.21 8.56
N GLY A 128 15.63 0.14 9.82
CA GLY A 128 15.22 1.41 10.42
C GLY A 128 15.67 2.59 9.57
N VAL A 129 14.77 3.57 9.38
CA VAL A 129 14.92 4.62 8.38
C VAL A 129 16.19 5.47 8.56
N THR A 130 16.74 5.59 9.76
CA THR A 130 18.16 5.89 9.95
C THR A 130 18.70 5.22 11.23
N LYS A 131 20.00 5.42 11.52
CA LYS A 131 20.49 5.39 12.90
C LYS A 131 20.13 6.72 13.58
N GLY A 132 19.10 6.69 14.42
CA GLY A 132 18.80 7.73 15.40
C GLY A 132 17.70 8.74 15.03
N LEU A 133 17.31 8.87 13.76
CA LEU A 133 16.01 9.41 13.37
C LEU A 133 15.06 8.25 13.01
N ASN A 134 13.98 8.14 13.75
CA ASN A 134 12.81 7.35 13.40
C ASN A 134 11.75 8.29 12.81
N PHE A 135 11.49 8.17 11.52
CA PHE A 135 10.42 8.88 10.83
C PHE A 135 9.90 7.99 9.70
N TYR A 136 8.99 7.08 10.02
CA TYR A 136 8.46 6.12 9.04
C TYR A 136 7.04 5.65 9.40
N PRO A 137 6.16 5.48 8.40
CA PRO A 137 4.91 4.77 8.62
C PRO A 137 5.16 3.27 8.79
N TYR A 138 4.35 2.64 9.62
CA TYR A 138 4.19 1.19 9.72
C TYR A 138 2.70 0.83 9.69
N ILE A 139 2.39 -0.43 9.44
CA ILE A 139 1.03 -0.93 9.31
C ILE A 139 0.71 -1.80 10.52
N GLY A 140 -0.46 -1.58 11.13
CA GLY A 140 -1.09 -2.53 12.05
C GLY A 140 -2.30 -3.18 11.37
N VAL A 141 -2.47 -4.49 11.51
CA VAL A 141 -3.68 -5.21 11.06
C VAL A 141 -4.29 -5.89 12.29
N LYS A 142 -5.49 -5.47 12.69
CA LYS A 142 -6.26 -6.06 13.80
C LYS A 142 -7.70 -6.26 13.38
N ASP A 143 -8.26 -7.45 13.63
CA ASP A 143 -9.66 -7.80 13.35
C ASP A 143 -10.13 -7.46 11.92
N SER A 144 -9.31 -7.86 10.94
CA SER A 144 -9.48 -7.58 9.49
C SER A 144 -9.58 -6.09 9.12
N LYS A 145 -9.06 -5.20 9.97
CA LYS A 145 -8.86 -3.78 9.65
C LYS A 145 -7.37 -3.48 9.61
N LYS A 146 -6.93 -2.89 8.50
CA LYS A 146 -5.61 -2.28 8.38
C LYS A 146 -5.64 -0.83 8.88
N TYR A 147 -4.59 -0.44 9.58
CA TYR A 147 -4.32 0.89 10.10
C TYR A 147 -2.89 1.25 9.69
N ILE A 148 -2.64 2.53 9.39
CA ILE A 148 -1.29 3.03 9.13
C ILE A 148 -0.96 4.09 10.18
N ILE A 149 0.21 3.95 10.80
CA ILE A 149 0.65 4.71 11.97
C ILE A 149 2.03 5.27 11.63
N LEU A 150 2.26 6.56 11.86
CA LEU A 150 3.52 7.22 11.60
C LEU A 150 4.37 7.24 12.90
N ARG A 151 5.41 6.41 12.94
CA ARG A 151 6.38 6.38 14.04
C ARG A 151 7.37 7.54 13.88
N VAL A 152 7.44 8.40 14.88
CA VAL A 152 8.26 9.62 14.93
C VAL A 152 9.07 9.66 16.22
N GLY A 153 10.36 9.90 16.11
CA GLY A 153 11.20 10.11 17.28
C GLY A 153 12.69 10.21 16.96
N TYR A 154 13.46 10.53 17.99
CA TYR A 154 14.88 10.79 17.89
C TYR A 154 15.64 10.09 19.01
N GLN A 155 16.55 9.20 18.62
CA GLN A 155 17.41 8.38 19.45
C GLN A 155 18.87 8.61 19.05
N GLU A 156 19.46 9.72 19.51
CA GLU A 156 20.91 9.68 19.68
C GLU A 156 21.28 8.75 20.85
N ASP A 157 22.57 8.43 20.94
CA ASP A 157 23.20 7.71 22.07
C ASP A 157 22.47 7.91 23.41
N ALA A 158 21.95 6.82 24.00
CA ALA A 158 21.12 6.82 25.21
C ALA A 158 21.80 7.37 26.48
N SER A 159 23.08 7.78 26.39
CA SER A 159 23.74 8.60 27.42
C SER A 159 23.42 10.10 27.33
N LYS A 160 22.78 10.58 26.26
CA LYS A 160 22.64 12.00 25.90
C LYS A 160 21.26 12.64 26.19
N ALA A 161 20.77 12.52 27.42
CA ALA A 161 19.66 13.30 27.99
C ALA A 161 18.26 13.13 27.35
N LEU A 162 17.22 13.41 28.16
CA LEU A 162 15.81 13.29 27.74
C LEU A 162 15.43 14.46 26.82
N PHE A 163 15.36 14.20 25.51
CA PHE A 163 14.85 15.15 24.52
C PHE A 163 13.32 15.06 24.41
N VAL A 164 12.62 15.83 25.26
CA VAL A 164 11.17 16.02 25.16
C VAL A 164 10.85 16.87 23.92
N PHE A 165 10.66 16.22 22.78
CA PHE A 165 10.14 16.85 21.56
C PHE A 165 8.64 17.11 21.70
N THR A 166 8.20 18.31 21.29
CA THR A 166 6.81 18.78 21.40
C THR A 166 6.17 19.03 20.04
N LYS A 167 6.97 19.11 18.98
CA LYS A 167 6.50 19.31 17.61
C LYS A 167 7.50 18.75 16.61
N VAL A 168 7.01 18.21 15.49
CA VAL A 168 7.79 17.97 14.28
C VAL A 168 7.22 18.78 13.12
N LYS A 169 8.11 19.40 12.34
CA LYS A 169 7.76 20.12 11.11
C LYS A 169 8.42 19.43 9.92
N VAL A 170 7.65 19.15 8.87
CA VAL A 170 8.13 18.53 7.64
C VAL A 170 8.00 19.53 6.50
N ARG A 171 9.13 19.97 5.97
CA ARG A 171 9.22 20.84 4.79
C ARG A 171 9.51 20.00 3.55
N ALA A 172 8.76 20.26 2.48
CA ALA A 172 8.92 19.66 1.17
C ALA A 172 8.73 20.76 0.11
N GLY A 173 9.83 21.40 -0.29
CA GLY A 173 9.79 22.67 -1.03
C GLY A 173 8.99 23.74 -0.27
N ASP A 174 7.93 24.24 -0.91
CA ASP A 174 7.01 25.24 -0.35
C ASP A 174 5.95 24.63 0.60
N LYS A 175 5.70 23.32 0.57
CA LYS A 175 4.79 22.67 1.53
C LYS A 175 5.48 22.59 2.90
N LEU A 176 4.78 23.07 3.94
CA LEU A 176 5.14 22.87 5.34
C LEU A 176 4.00 22.18 6.07
N GLN A 177 4.25 20.99 6.59
CA GLN A 177 3.36 20.29 7.53
C GLN A 177 3.91 20.48 8.94
N GLU A 178 3.04 20.74 9.91
CA GLU A 178 3.37 20.63 11.34
C GLU A 178 2.58 19.46 11.96
N LEU A 179 3.23 18.77 12.89
CA LEU A 179 2.71 17.67 13.71
C LEU A 179 2.99 18.06 15.16
N ASP A 180 1.95 18.29 15.94
CA ASP A 180 2.03 18.74 17.33
C ASP A 180 1.85 17.57 18.29
N PHE A 181 2.70 17.49 19.32
CA PHE A 181 2.71 16.40 20.30
C PHE A 181 2.62 16.97 21.71
N ASN A 182 1.70 16.42 22.50
CA ASN A 182 1.64 16.73 23.92
C ASN A 182 2.30 15.58 24.72
N PRO A 183 3.54 15.75 25.24
CA PRO A 183 4.23 14.72 26.01
C PRO A 183 3.53 14.38 27.36
N MET A 184 2.46 15.09 27.71
CA MET A 184 1.62 14.82 28.88
C MET A 184 0.34 14.02 28.57
N ASP A 185 -0.03 13.83 27.29
CA ASP A 185 -1.23 13.06 26.90
C ASP A 185 -0.96 11.55 26.89
N LYS A 186 -0.96 10.98 28.10
CA LYS A 186 -0.62 9.58 28.43
C LYS A 186 -1.47 8.47 27.78
N VAL A 187 -2.30 8.77 26.77
CA VAL A 187 -3.41 7.90 26.35
C VAL A 187 -3.28 7.35 24.92
N ASN A 188 -2.59 8.04 24.00
CA ASN A 188 -2.55 7.65 22.58
C ASN A 188 -1.15 7.36 22.01
N ASP A 189 -0.11 8.06 22.48
CA ASP A 189 1.09 8.33 21.67
C ASP A 189 2.38 7.65 22.20
N VAL A 190 2.29 6.74 23.19
CA VAL A 190 3.46 6.09 23.82
C VAL A 190 3.71 4.70 23.25
N ASP A 191 4.93 4.49 22.73
CA ASP A 191 5.38 3.27 22.03
C ASP A 191 5.01 1.95 22.72
N LEU A 192 4.32 1.08 21.96
CA LEU A 192 3.97 -0.30 22.34
C LEU A 192 5.18 -1.18 22.72
N PHE A 193 6.39 -0.84 22.26
CA PHE A 193 7.63 -1.60 22.49
C PHE A 193 8.47 -1.11 23.68
N GLY A 194 8.07 -0.01 24.34
CA GLY A 194 8.28 0.17 25.79
C GLY A 194 9.39 1.08 26.32
N SER A 195 9.06 1.70 27.46
CA SER A 195 9.96 2.31 28.47
C SER A 195 11.06 3.30 28.01
N GLY A 196 10.64 4.52 27.67
CA GLY A 196 11.49 5.71 27.71
C GLY A 196 10.66 6.96 28.01
N MET A 197 11.16 7.90 28.82
CA MET A 197 10.53 9.22 28.95
C MET A 197 10.94 10.07 27.74
N THR A 198 10.10 10.03 26.70
CA THR A 198 10.30 10.56 25.34
C THR A 198 11.53 10.03 24.60
N GLU A 199 11.28 9.21 23.59
CA GLU A 199 12.26 8.89 22.53
C GLU A 199 11.57 8.44 21.22
N LEU A 200 10.39 7.81 21.33
CA LEU A 200 9.49 7.46 20.22
C LEU A 200 8.03 7.84 20.54
N VAL A 201 7.30 8.25 19.50
CA VAL A 201 5.87 8.56 19.47
C VAL A 201 5.23 7.91 18.24
N ASP A 202 4.07 7.27 18.41
CA ASP A 202 3.31 6.65 17.32
C ASP A 202 2.05 7.48 17.02
N ILE A 203 1.97 8.05 15.81
CA ILE A 203 0.90 8.98 15.41
C ILE A 203 -0.11 8.28 14.49
N ASN A 204 -1.41 8.36 14.82
CA ASN A 204 -2.46 7.95 13.89
C ASN A 204 -2.41 8.78 12.59
N VAL A 205 -2.28 8.12 11.43
CA VAL A 205 -2.24 8.82 10.14
C VAL A 205 -3.64 9.32 9.77
N ASP A 206 -3.82 10.63 9.82
CA ASP A 206 -4.98 11.30 9.21
C ASP A 206 -4.75 11.56 7.71
N LYS A 207 -5.77 12.08 7.02
CA LYS A 207 -5.69 12.42 5.59
C LYS A 207 -4.60 13.45 5.23
N LYS A 208 -4.16 14.27 6.19
CA LYS A 208 -3.13 15.31 6.00
C LYS A 208 -1.73 14.71 6.10
N ILE A 209 -1.55 13.73 6.98
CA ILE A 209 -0.35 12.88 7.08
C ILE A 209 -0.30 11.90 5.89
N GLU A 210 -1.44 11.40 5.42
CA GLU A 210 -1.56 10.54 4.23
C GLU A 210 -1.07 11.25 2.95
N ASP A 211 -1.51 12.50 2.67
CA ASP A 211 -0.96 13.30 1.56
C ASP A 211 0.54 13.54 1.71
N LEU A 212 1.01 13.81 2.94
CA LEU A 212 2.42 14.02 3.21
C LEU A 212 3.27 12.79 2.83
N LEU A 213 2.88 11.60 3.31
CA LEU A 213 3.62 10.36 3.15
C LEU A 213 3.49 9.79 1.73
N GLY A 214 2.30 9.81 1.15
CA GLY A 214 2.01 9.19 -0.15
C GLY A 214 2.34 10.06 -1.36
N ASN A 215 2.09 11.37 -1.29
CA ASN A 215 2.24 12.27 -2.44
C ASN A 215 3.43 13.23 -2.29
N VAL A 216 3.57 13.89 -1.13
CA VAL A 216 4.50 15.03 -0.97
C VAL A 216 5.95 14.59 -0.79
N ILE A 217 6.20 13.62 0.09
CA ILE A 217 7.54 13.12 0.37
C ILE A 217 8.17 12.41 -0.84
N PRO A 218 7.44 11.57 -1.61
CA PRO A 218 8.00 10.94 -2.80
C PRO A 218 8.26 11.92 -3.96
N ALA A 219 7.47 13.00 -4.09
CA ALA A 219 7.51 13.90 -5.25
C ALA A 219 8.53 15.06 -5.15
N ASN A 220 9.09 15.36 -3.98
CA ASN A 220 10.06 16.45 -3.80
C ASN A 220 11.49 15.92 -3.63
N ASP A 221 12.47 16.57 -4.25
CA ASP A 221 13.89 16.16 -4.17
C ASP A 221 14.49 16.34 -2.77
N GLU A 222 14.20 17.46 -2.10
CA GLU A 222 14.61 17.72 -0.71
C GLU A 222 13.40 17.68 0.24
N ILE A 223 13.54 16.92 1.33
CA ILE A 223 12.60 16.86 2.45
C ILE A 223 13.37 17.11 3.73
N ILE A 224 12.97 18.09 4.53
CA ILE A 224 13.59 18.40 5.84
C ILE A 224 12.58 18.12 6.93
N VAL A 225 12.93 17.23 7.87
CA VAL A 225 12.19 16.95 9.09
C VAL A 225 12.89 17.66 10.25
N ARG A 226 12.22 18.64 10.84
CA ARG A 226 12.65 19.38 12.01
C ARG A 226 11.95 18.85 13.25
N PHE A 227 12.72 18.54 14.29
CA PHE A 227 12.21 18.28 15.65
C PHE A 227 12.39 19.55 16.47
N GLU A 228 11.36 19.96 17.21
CA GLU A 228 11.44 21.09 18.15
C GLU A 228 11.20 20.59 19.59
N ASP A 229 12.13 20.93 20.49
CA ASP A 229 12.08 20.54 21.91
C ASP A 229 11.26 21.52 22.77
N ILE A 230 10.92 21.11 23.99
CA ILE A 230 10.19 21.95 24.97
C ILE A 230 10.90 23.26 25.34
N SER A 231 12.18 23.43 24.98
CA SER A 231 12.93 24.69 25.13
C SER A 231 13.05 25.50 23.82
N ASN A 232 12.31 25.12 22.78
CA ASN A 232 12.33 25.68 21.42
C ASN A 232 13.67 25.55 20.69
N LYS A 233 14.51 24.58 21.05
CA LYS A 233 15.66 24.19 20.20
C LYS A 233 15.15 23.33 19.06
N SER A 234 15.73 23.51 17.87
CA SER A 234 15.38 22.76 16.67
C SER A 234 16.54 21.92 16.15
N THR A 235 16.28 20.68 15.77
CA THR A 235 17.25 19.80 15.08
C THR A 235 16.66 19.32 13.75
N ASP A 236 17.41 19.52 12.66
CA ASP A 236 16.94 19.31 11.29
C ASP A 236 17.59 18.09 10.64
N TYR A 237 16.80 17.28 9.95
CA TYR A 237 17.23 16.08 9.23
C TYR A 237 16.69 16.07 7.80
N THR A 238 17.58 16.02 6.81
CA THR A 238 17.20 15.83 5.41
C THR A 238 17.00 14.35 5.10
N LEU A 239 15.83 13.94 4.61
CA LEU A 239 15.57 12.55 4.24
C LEU A 239 16.33 12.17 2.97
N THR A 240 17.19 11.15 3.05
CA THR A 240 17.88 10.61 1.88
C THR A 240 16.92 9.91 0.91
N LYS A 241 17.34 9.74 -0.35
CA LYS A 241 16.55 9.06 -1.39
C LYS A 241 16.02 7.69 -0.95
N ASN A 242 16.84 6.90 -0.26
CA ASN A 242 16.44 5.57 0.22
C ASN A 242 15.31 5.65 1.24
N GLN A 243 15.33 6.63 2.15
CA GLN A 243 14.29 6.82 3.17
C GLN A 243 12.95 7.21 2.55
N LYS A 244 12.98 8.13 1.58
CA LYS A 244 11.78 8.51 0.82
C LYS A 244 11.22 7.32 0.04
N GLN A 245 12.09 6.46 -0.50
CA GLN A 245 11.68 5.19 -1.13
C GLN A 245 11.10 4.19 -0.12
N THR A 246 11.65 4.06 1.09
CA THR A 246 11.10 3.20 2.15
C THR A 246 9.69 3.64 2.56
N ILE A 247 9.47 4.95 2.71
CA ILE A 247 8.14 5.53 2.98
C ILE A 247 7.19 5.22 1.82
N ALA A 248 7.61 5.44 0.57
CA ALA A 248 6.80 5.13 -0.61
C ALA A 248 6.49 3.62 -0.74
N ASP A 249 7.47 2.75 -0.55
CA ASP A 249 7.33 1.29 -0.66
C ASP A 249 6.29 0.73 0.34
N ILE A 250 6.24 1.22 1.59
CA ILE A 250 5.27 0.73 2.59
C ILE A 250 3.88 1.36 2.42
N ILE A 251 3.78 2.59 1.91
CA ILE A 251 2.51 3.19 1.47
C ILE A 251 1.95 2.40 0.26
N GLU A 252 2.80 2.02 -0.70
CA GLU A 252 2.42 1.17 -1.83
C GLU A 252 1.91 -0.20 -1.34
N TYR A 253 2.62 -0.81 -0.39
CA TYR A 253 2.21 -2.10 0.19
C TYR A 253 0.92 -2.04 1.00
N TYR A 254 0.69 -0.98 1.78
CA TYR A 254 -0.59 -0.76 2.48
C TYR A 254 -1.78 -0.74 1.52
N ASN A 255 -1.59 -0.23 0.31
CA ASN A 255 -2.61 -0.23 -0.74
C ASN A 255 -2.79 -1.61 -1.42
N TYR A 256 -1.82 -2.52 -1.32
CA TYR A 256 -1.93 -3.92 -1.75
C TYR A 256 -2.42 -4.89 -0.65
N LEU A 257 -2.69 -4.41 0.57
CA LEU A 257 -3.40 -5.19 1.59
C LEU A 257 -4.91 -5.10 1.34
N ASP A 258 -5.58 -6.23 1.42
CA ASP A 258 -7.05 -6.36 1.31
C ASP A 258 -7.74 -5.94 2.62
#